data_AF-A0A1X2GLQ4-F1
#
_entry.id   AF-A0A1X2GLQ4-F1
#
_cell.length_a   1.000
_cell.length_b   1.000
_cell.length_c   1.000
_cell.angle_alpha   90.00
_cell.angle_beta   90.00
_cell.angle_gamma   90.00
#
_symmetry.space_group_name_H-M   'P 1'
#
loop_
_entity.id
_entity.type
_entity.pdbx_description
1 polymer ?
#
loop_
_entity_poly.entity_id
_entity_poly.type
_entity_poly.pdbx_seq_one_letter_code
_entity_poly.pdbx_strand_id
1 'polypeptide(L)'
;IYPPGIRDAELFSRPHWIALTPHQKNDTNLQNVYFHSHLCTEKEDWYHSLLRASHESKQALPISSMQPLIQRIHSDTHNLEMQWFNAFFGRLFMGIQRTDQFKQGIWSKILTKVDKINQRRPPFLGEIRVKDIDIGGSLPLVTQPRLHSLTPQGECKLEAMVDYRGAAVHFEIATVLQWTYSERMPPLTMDIVLRITLQSLKGKLQLLIKAPPSNRIWYGFESLPEMQWHIAPLVWEKKVGHSMVVKAIIKHLEDVISDTMVLPHMDDLIFFNSDGLGGIFTESGN
;
A
#
# COMPACT_ATOMS: atom_id res chain seq x y z
N ILE A 1 -26.87 4.51 14.23
CA ILE A 1 -26.69 6.00 14.25
C ILE A 1 -25.96 6.41 12.98
N TYR A 2 -26.67 6.99 12.00
CA TYR A 2 -26.15 7.68 10.81
C TYR A 2 -27.37 8.18 10.02
N PRO A 3 -27.47 9.44 9.55
CA PRO A 3 -28.49 9.76 8.57
C PRO A 3 -28.17 9.03 7.25
N PRO A 4 -29.11 8.25 6.68
CA PRO A 4 -28.87 7.56 5.41
C PRO A 4 -28.58 8.57 4.30
N GLY A 5 -27.49 8.36 3.55
CA GLY A 5 -27.16 9.13 2.34
C GLY A 5 -26.15 10.27 2.48
N ILE A 6 -25.62 10.56 3.68
CA ILE A 6 -24.56 11.56 3.85
C ILE A 6 -23.17 10.96 3.55
N ARG A 7 -22.36 11.66 2.75
CA ARG A 7 -20.97 11.29 2.46
C ARG A 7 -20.09 11.46 3.69
N ASP A 8 -19.05 10.63 3.84
CA ASP A 8 -18.12 10.67 4.99
C ASP A 8 -17.53 12.07 5.24
N ALA A 9 -17.12 12.77 4.18
CA ALA A 9 -16.61 14.14 4.24
C ALA A 9 -17.62 15.18 4.78
N GLU A 10 -18.93 14.90 4.70
CA GLU A 10 -20.00 15.80 5.16
C GLU A 10 -20.47 15.48 6.59
N LEU A 11 -20.08 14.32 7.12
CA LEU A 11 -20.54 13.83 8.42
C LEU A 11 -20.13 14.77 9.55
N PHE A 12 -18.85 15.13 9.59
CA PHE A 12 -18.28 15.95 10.67
C PHE A 12 -18.10 17.41 10.30
N SER A 13 -18.07 17.77 9.02
CA SER A 13 -17.81 19.15 8.58
C SER A 13 -19.02 20.08 8.71
N ARG A 14 -20.24 19.56 8.53
CA ARG A 14 -21.47 20.34 8.64
C ARG A 14 -21.95 20.38 10.10
N PRO A 15 -22.64 21.46 10.55
CA PRO A 15 -23.14 21.62 11.92
C PRO A 15 -24.35 20.71 12.23
N HIS A 16 -24.29 19.44 11.84
CA HIS A 16 -25.29 18.45 12.17
C HIS A 16 -25.22 18.11 13.66
N TRP A 17 -26.39 17.89 14.25
CA TRP A 17 -26.53 17.42 15.62
C TRP A 17 -26.36 15.90 15.64
N ILE A 18 -25.68 15.36 16.65
CA ILE A 18 -25.65 13.93 16.91
C ILE A 18 -26.97 13.57 17.59
N ALA A 19 -27.78 12.74 16.93
CA ALA A 19 -29.03 12.25 17.50
C ALA A 19 -28.82 10.88 18.15
N LEU A 20 -29.11 10.79 19.45
CA LEU A 20 -29.26 9.54 20.17
C LEU A 20 -30.74 9.13 20.15
N THR A 21 -30.99 7.96 19.59
CA THR A 21 -32.33 7.38 19.47
C THR A 21 -32.42 6.11 20.31
N PRO A 22 -33.49 5.92 21.09
CA PRO A 22 -33.68 4.70 21.87
C PRO A 22 -33.67 3.45 21.00
N HIS A 23 -33.03 2.38 21.47
CA HIS A 23 -32.92 1.12 20.73
C HIS A 23 -34.27 0.38 20.64
N GLN A 24 -35.08 0.43 21.72
CA GLN A 24 -36.44 -0.08 21.72
C GLN A 24 -37.44 1.07 21.54
N LYS A 25 -38.06 1.16 20.37
CA LYS A 25 -39.09 2.16 20.05
C LYS A 25 -40.43 1.96 20.77
N ASN A 26 -40.59 0.87 21.53
CA ASN A 26 -41.84 0.53 22.22
C ASN A 26 -42.01 1.22 23.58
N ASP A 27 -40.96 1.83 24.12
CA ASP A 27 -41.06 2.54 25.40
C ASP A 27 -41.38 4.02 25.12
N THR A 28 -42.66 4.38 25.24
CA THR A 28 -43.19 5.71 24.86
C THR A 28 -42.63 6.88 25.69
N ASN A 29 -41.84 6.59 26.73
CA ASN A 29 -41.21 7.59 27.59
C ASN A 29 -39.77 7.95 27.18
N LEU A 30 -39.15 7.25 26.23
CA LEU A 30 -37.77 7.54 25.84
C LEU A 30 -37.73 8.59 24.72
N GLN A 31 -37.22 9.79 25.04
CA GLN A 31 -37.05 10.88 24.08
C GLN A 31 -35.72 10.79 23.32
N ASN A 32 -35.72 11.30 22.10
CA ASN A 32 -34.48 11.50 21.34
C ASN A 32 -33.66 12.62 21.98
N VAL A 33 -32.37 12.37 22.20
CA VAL A 33 -31.44 13.38 22.72
C VAL A 33 -30.56 13.86 21.58
N TYR A 34 -30.45 15.17 21.43
CA TYR A 34 -29.64 15.78 20.39
C TYR A 34 -28.45 16.51 21.03
N PHE A 35 -27.25 16.18 20.55
CA PHE A 35 -26.00 16.79 20.98
C PHE A 35 -25.45 17.69 19.87
N HIS A 36 -25.08 18.90 20.26
CA HIS A 36 -24.38 19.84 19.39
C HIS A 36 -22.98 20.08 19.95
N SER A 37 -21.98 20.05 19.06
CA SER A 37 -20.61 20.45 19.36
C SER A 37 -20.23 21.61 18.46
N HIS A 38 -19.60 22.62 19.03
CA HIS A 38 -19.11 23.79 18.29
C HIS A 38 -17.87 23.47 17.44
N LEU A 39 -17.11 22.43 17.81
CA LEU A 39 -15.93 21.99 17.10
C LEU A 39 -16.19 20.64 16.41
N CYS A 40 -15.84 20.57 15.11
CA CYS A 40 -16.01 19.36 14.31
C CYS A 40 -15.17 18.19 14.84
N THR A 41 -13.99 18.48 15.40
CA THR A 41 -13.10 17.48 16.02
C THR A 41 -13.72 16.88 17.29
N GLU A 42 -14.22 17.72 18.20
CA GLU A 42 -14.92 17.23 19.40
C GLU A 42 -16.18 16.46 19.04
N LYS A 43 -16.87 16.86 17.97
CA LYS A 43 -18.04 16.13 17.48
C LYS A 43 -17.69 14.71 17.04
N GLU A 44 -16.55 14.53 16.37
CA GLU A 44 -16.03 13.21 15.99
C GLU A 44 -15.71 12.36 17.23
N ASP A 45 -15.05 12.95 18.25
CA ASP A 45 -14.74 12.28 19.51
C ASP A 45 -16.00 11.81 20.24
N TRP A 46 -17.00 12.69 20.37
CA TRP A 46 -18.30 12.36 20.95
C TRP A 46 -19.02 11.29 20.15
N TYR A 47 -19.05 11.41 18.82
CA TYR A 47 -19.68 10.45 17.93
C TYR A 47 -19.10 9.05 18.14
N HIS A 48 -17.77 8.90 18.10
CA HIS A 48 -17.13 7.61 18.29
C HIS A 48 -17.25 7.08 19.72
N SER A 49 -17.30 7.94 20.72
CA SER A 49 -17.50 7.55 22.12
C SER A 49 -18.92 7.03 22.36
N LEU A 50 -19.92 7.73 21.82
CA LEU A 50 -21.33 7.32 21.88
C LEU A 50 -21.58 6.03 21.08
N LEU A 51 -20.95 5.89 19.91
CA LEU A 51 -21.03 4.66 19.12
C LEU A 51 -20.42 3.47 19.86
N ARG A 52 -19.29 3.67 20.55
CA ARG A 52 -18.66 2.64 21.41
C ARG A 52 -19.53 2.25 22.60
N ALA A 53 -20.26 3.21 23.18
CA ALA A 53 -21.20 2.95 24.26
C ALA A 53 -22.53 2.31 23.78
N SER A 54 -22.80 2.35 22.48
CA SER A 54 -24.00 1.75 21.88
C SER A 54 -23.84 0.26 21.58
N HIS A 55 -24.96 -0.45 21.44
CA HIS A 55 -24.98 -1.87 21.05
C HIS A 55 -24.46 -2.16 19.64
N GLU A 56 -24.25 -1.13 18.79
CA GLU A 56 -23.71 -1.25 17.42
C GLU A 56 -22.17 -1.18 17.37
N SER A 57 -21.47 -1.40 18.49
CA SER A 57 -20.01 -1.19 18.55
C SER A 57 -19.25 -2.17 17.66
N LYS A 58 -18.63 -1.66 16.59
CA LYS A 58 -17.51 -2.35 15.94
C LYS A 58 -16.25 -2.14 16.77
N GLN A 59 -15.51 -3.20 17.05
CA GLN A 59 -14.30 -3.10 17.87
C GLN A 59 -13.20 -2.39 17.11
N ALA A 60 -12.74 -1.25 17.64
CA ALA A 60 -11.61 -0.52 17.10
C ALA A 60 -10.30 -1.31 17.28
N LEU A 61 -9.27 -0.94 16.52
CA LEU A 61 -7.96 -1.58 16.67
C LEU A 61 -7.39 -1.34 18.07
N PRO A 62 -6.82 -2.37 18.70
CA PRO A 62 -6.16 -2.22 20.00
C PRO A 62 -5.05 -1.18 19.92
N ILE A 63 -4.92 -0.36 20.96
CA ILE A 63 -3.85 0.66 21.08
C ILE A 63 -2.46 0.02 20.97
N SER A 64 -2.31 -1.23 21.43
CA SER A 64 -1.07 -2.01 21.29
C SER A 64 -0.61 -2.19 19.85
N SER A 65 -1.51 -2.10 18.87
CA SER A 65 -1.18 -2.16 17.43
C SER A 65 -0.24 -1.03 16.98
N MET A 66 -0.16 0.08 17.74
CA MET A 66 0.72 1.21 17.44
C MET A 66 2.17 0.99 17.92
N GLN A 67 2.41 0.07 18.87
CA GLN A 67 3.73 -0.12 19.48
C GLN A 67 4.85 -0.42 18.47
N PRO A 68 4.65 -1.29 17.46
CA PRO A 68 5.69 -1.55 16.46
C PRO A 68 6.07 -0.31 15.65
N LEU A 69 5.10 0.55 15.33
CA LEU A 69 5.35 1.80 14.60
C LEU A 69 6.15 2.78 15.47
N ILE A 70 5.73 2.97 16.73
CA ILE A 70 6.41 3.84 17.68
C ILE A 70 7.87 3.41 17.86
N GLN A 71 8.11 2.11 18.09
CA GLN A 71 9.45 1.56 18.23
C GLN A 71 10.31 1.82 16.99
N ARG A 72 9.76 1.61 15.78
CA ARG A 72 10.47 1.83 14.52
C ARG A 72 10.78 3.29 14.24
N ILE A 73 9.91 4.23 14.62
CA ILE A 73 10.15 5.67 14.42
C ILE A 73 11.28 6.15 15.34
N HIS A 74 11.33 5.65 16.58
CA HIS A 74 12.31 6.06 17.58
C HIS A 74 13.62 5.24 17.56
N SER A 75 13.74 4.21 16.73
CA SER A 75 14.91 3.31 16.75
C SER A 75 16.18 3.89 16.15
N ASP A 76 16.09 4.88 15.25
CA ASP A 76 17.24 5.42 14.52
C ASP A 76 17.27 6.95 14.57
N THR A 77 18.45 7.52 14.82
CA THR A 77 18.71 8.96 14.74
C THR A 77 18.50 9.51 13.34
N HIS A 78 18.68 8.71 12.28
CA HIS A 78 18.38 9.12 10.91
C HIS A 78 16.89 9.34 10.64
N ASN A 79 16.01 8.86 11.52
CA ASN A 79 14.59 9.14 11.43
C ASN A 79 14.27 10.57 11.90
N LEU A 80 15.14 11.28 12.63
CA LEU A 80 14.80 12.49 13.39
C LEU A 80 14.09 13.56 12.55
N GLU A 81 14.59 13.81 11.33
CA GLU A 81 14.00 14.81 10.42
C GLU A 81 12.63 14.39 9.88
N MET A 82 12.42 13.09 9.67
CA MET A 82 11.20 12.52 9.07
C MET A 82 10.29 11.81 10.09
N GLN A 83 10.50 12.00 11.40
CA GLN A 83 9.68 11.34 12.43
C GLN A 83 8.22 11.71 12.30
N TRP A 84 7.92 13.00 12.15
CA TRP A 84 6.55 13.48 12.00
C TRP A 84 5.88 12.89 10.75
N PHE A 85 6.63 12.80 9.64
CA PHE A 85 6.13 12.27 8.37
C PHE A 85 5.82 10.78 8.50
N ASN A 86 6.78 10.00 9.01
CA ASN A 86 6.62 8.58 9.22
C ASN A 86 5.52 8.26 10.25
N ALA A 87 5.38 9.07 11.31
CA ALA A 87 4.30 8.95 12.29
C ALA A 87 2.94 9.22 11.65
N PHE A 88 2.83 10.32 10.90
CA PHE A 88 1.60 10.72 10.22
C PHE A 88 1.15 9.67 9.20
N PHE A 89 2.02 9.29 8.27
CA PHE A 89 1.71 8.28 7.26
C PHE A 89 1.45 6.90 7.88
N GLY A 90 2.22 6.49 8.89
CA GLY A 90 1.99 5.24 9.61
C GLY A 90 0.61 5.20 10.26
N ARG A 91 0.19 6.31 10.89
CA ARG A 91 -1.12 6.45 11.54
C ARG A 91 -2.27 6.50 10.53
N LEU A 92 -2.08 7.10 9.36
CA LEU A 92 -3.05 7.05 8.26
C LEU A 92 -3.19 5.63 7.72
N PHE A 93 -2.06 4.98 7.41
CA PHE A 93 -2.03 3.62 6.91
C PHE A 93 -2.76 2.66 7.86
N MET A 94 -2.53 2.76 9.17
CA MET A 94 -3.22 1.90 10.13
C MET A 94 -4.75 2.07 10.16
N GLY A 95 -5.24 3.26 9.81
CA GLY A 95 -6.68 3.55 9.69
C GLY A 95 -7.32 2.93 8.44
N ILE A 96 -6.58 2.81 7.34
CA ILE A 96 -7.13 2.36 6.04
C ILE A 96 -6.76 0.93 5.67
N GLN A 97 -5.68 0.36 6.22
CA GLN A 97 -5.10 -0.93 5.82
C GLN A 97 -6.08 -2.12 5.84
N ARG A 98 -7.11 -2.09 6.71
CA ARG A 98 -8.11 -3.16 6.83
C ARG A 98 -9.39 -2.90 6.01
N THR A 99 -9.48 -1.78 5.31
CA THR A 99 -10.66 -1.45 4.50
C THR A 99 -10.63 -2.18 3.16
N ASP A 100 -11.80 -2.61 2.69
CA ASP A 100 -11.91 -3.33 1.41
C ASP A 100 -11.53 -2.44 0.21
N GLN A 101 -11.81 -1.14 0.29
CA GLN A 101 -11.42 -0.16 -0.72
C GLN A 101 -9.90 -0.09 -0.90
N PHE A 102 -9.16 -0.05 0.22
CA PHE A 102 -7.70 -0.05 0.17
C PHE A 102 -7.15 -1.35 -0.41
N LYS A 103 -7.69 -2.49 0.02
CA LYS A 103 -7.31 -3.81 -0.50
C LYS A 103 -7.56 -3.92 -2.01
N GLN A 104 -8.72 -3.48 -2.50
CA GLN A 104 -9.06 -3.47 -3.92
C GLN A 104 -8.13 -2.54 -4.73
N GLY A 105 -7.82 -1.36 -4.19
CA GLY A 105 -6.88 -0.42 -4.80
C GLY A 105 -5.48 -1.02 -4.97
N ILE A 106 -4.99 -1.75 -3.96
CA ILE A 106 -3.70 -2.43 -4.06
C ILE A 106 -3.76 -3.65 -4.96
N TRP A 107 -4.84 -4.44 -4.87
CA TRP A 107 -5.06 -5.61 -5.71
C TRP A 107 -5.00 -5.25 -7.20
N SER A 108 -5.71 -4.20 -7.61
CA SER A 108 -5.70 -3.73 -9.01
C SER A 108 -4.29 -3.32 -9.47
N LYS A 109 -3.54 -2.56 -8.66
CA LYS A 109 -2.15 -2.19 -8.98
C LYS A 109 -1.24 -3.41 -9.12
N ILE A 110 -1.39 -4.41 -8.26
CA ILE A 110 -0.57 -5.62 -8.30
C ILE A 110 -0.90 -6.45 -9.53
N LEU A 111 -2.17 -6.62 -9.87
CA LEU A 111 -2.55 -7.32 -11.11
C LEU A 111 -1.90 -6.68 -12.34
N THR A 112 -1.95 -5.35 -12.46
CA THR A 112 -1.26 -4.64 -13.56
C THR A 112 0.24 -4.89 -13.57
N LYS A 113 0.89 -5.03 -12.41
CA LYS A 113 2.32 -5.36 -12.32
C LYS A 113 2.58 -6.83 -12.67
N VAL A 114 1.71 -7.75 -12.26
CA VAL A 114 1.82 -9.18 -12.56
C VAL A 114 1.68 -9.45 -14.06
N ASP A 115 0.82 -8.71 -14.76
CA ASP A 115 0.72 -8.81 -16.22
C ASP A 115 2.03 -8.45 -16.90
N LYS A 116 2.72 -7.39 -16.44
CA LYS A 116 4.06 -7.02 -16.92
C LYS A 116 5.10 -8.10 -16.61
N ILE A 117 5.02 -8.73 -15.43
CA ILE A 117 5.90 -9.85 -15.04
C ILE A 117 5.65 -11.05 -15.96
N ASN A 118 4.39 -11.41 -16.22
CA ASN A 118 4.03 -12.52 -17.09
C ASN A 118 4.54 -12.35 -18.53
N GLN A 119 4.66 -11.12 -19.03
CA GLN A 119 5.24 -10.83 -20.35
C GLN A 119 6.73 -11.16 -20.46
N ARG A 120 7.46 -11.15 -19.34
CA ARG A 120 8.91 -11.44 -19.28
C ARG A 120 9.23 -12.70 -18.50
N ARG A 121 8.25 -13.59 -18.31
CA ARG A 121 8.41 -14.78 -17.47
C ARG A 121 9.49 -15.72 -18.01
N PRO A 122 10.27 -16.38 -17.14
CA PRO A 122 11.22 -17.39 -17.57
C PRO A 122 10.53 -18.61 -18.21
N PRO A 123 11.19 -19.33 -19.15
CA PRO A 123 10.58 -20.46 -19.86
C PRO A 123 10.17 -21.64 -18.95
N PHE A 124 10.80 -21.76 -17.78
CA PHE A 124 10.50 -22.82 -16.81
C PHE A 124 9.25 -22.52 -15.96
N LEU A 125 8.68 -21.31 -16.06
CA LEU A 125 7.44 -20.91 -15.38
C LEU A 125 6.33 -20.72 -16.39
N GLY A 126 5.20 -21.38 -16.12
CA GLY A 126 3.93 -21.08 -16.73
C GLY A 126 3.39 -19.73 -16.27
N GLU A 127 2.15 -19.44 -16.64
CA GLU A 127 1.48 -18.21 -16.23
C GLU A 127 1.45 -18.08 -14.69
N ILE A 128 1.86 -16.93 -14.19
CA ILE A 128 1.84 -16.58 -12.77
C ILE A 128 0.48 -15.94 -12.47
N ARG A 129 -0.27 -16.54 -11.56
CA ARG A 129 -1.58 -16.05 -11.12
C ARG A 129 -1.54 -15.72 -9.63
N VAL A 130 -1.92 -14.50 -9.26
CA VAL A 130 -2.03 -14.12 -7.85
C VAL A 130 -3.29 -14.75 -7.25
N LYS A 131 -3.13 -15.47 -6.14
CA LYS A 131 -4.19 -16.11 -5.36
C LYS A 131 -4.62 -15.26 -4.19
N ASP A 132 -3.65 -14.71 -3.48
CA ASP A 132 -3.90 -13.88 -2.29
C ASP A 132 -2.81 -12.82 -2.13
N ILE A 133 -3.18 -11.73 -1.46
CA ILE A 133 -2.30 -10.59 -1.18
C ILE A 133 -2.56 -10.12 0.24
N ASP A 134 -1.53 -10.16 1.06
CA ASP A 134 -1.49 -9.48 2.34
C ASP A 134 -0.43 -8.40 2.29
N ILE A 135 -0.83 -7.17 2.61
CA ILE A 135 0.07 -6.01 2.66
C ILE A 135 0.72 -5.90 4.05
N GLY A 136 0.23 -6.66 5.03
CA GLY A 136 0.69 -6.61 6.38
C GLY A 136 0.37 -5.30 7.09
N GLY A 137 0.98 -5.13 8.27
CA GLY A 137 0.77 -3.97 9.15
C GLY A 137 1.91 -2.95 9.18
N SER A 138 2.96 -3.15 8.39
CA SER A 138 4.18 -2.34 8.43
C SER A 138 4.27 -1.42 7.23
N LEU A 139 4.36 -0.11 7.47
CA LEU A 139 4.66 0.87 6.42
C LEU A 139 6.19 0.96 6.20
N PRO A 140 6.69 1.19 4.97
CA PRO A 140 8.05 1.65 4.76
C PRO A 140 8.29 3.00 5.45
N LEU A 141 9.48 3.19 6.03
CA LEU A 141 9.93 4.48 6.55
C LEU A 141 10.68 5.24 5.45
N VAL A 142 10.54 6.56 5.45
CA VAL A 142 11.29 7.47 4.60
C VAL A 142 12.26 8.25 5.47
N THR A 143 13.54 8.29 5.10
CA THR A 143 14.59 9.02 5.81
C THR A 143 15.49 9.77 4.83
N GLN A 144 16.33 10.68 5.35
CA GLN A 144 17.31 11.44 4.58
C GLN A 144 16.71 12.11 3.32
N PRO A 145 15.61 12.88 3.45
CA PRO A 145 15.03 13.57 2.32
C PRO A 145 16.00 14.65 1.82
N ARG A 146 16.17 14.76 0.51
CA ARG A 146 16.96 15.82 -0.09
C ARG A 146 16.33 16.31 -1.38
N LEU A 147 16.23 17.64 -1.49
CA LEU A 147 15.87 18.29 -2.74
C LEU A 147 17.09 18.24 -3.66
N HIS A 148 16.97 17.56 -4.80
CA HIS A 148 18.04 17.47 -5.79
C HIS A 148 18.01 18.70 -6.71
N SER A 149 16.83 19.03 -7.25
CA SER A 149 16.67 20.24 -8.07
C SER A 149 15.21 20.71 -8.09
N LEU A 150 15.01 22.02 -8.16
CA LEU A 150 13.75 22.64 -8.54
C LEU A 150 14.05 23.67 -9.62
N THR A 151 13.60 23.41 -10.85
CA THR A 151 13.88 24.30 -11.97
C THR A 151 12.87 25.44 -12.04
N PRO A 152 13.22 26.60 -12.63
CA PRO A 152 12.26 27.68 -12.88
C PRO A 152 11.06 27.26 -13.74
N GLN A 153 11.21 26.21 -14.54
CA GLN A 153 10.14 25.62 -15.35
C GLN A 153 9.19 24.72 -14.53
N GLY A 154 9.49 24.46 -13.25
CA GLY A 154 8.65 23.66 -12.35
C GLY A 154 8.96 22.16 -12.36
N GLU A 155 10.08 21.72 -12.95
CA GLU A 155 10.56 20.34 -12.75
C GLU A 155 11.15 20.22 -11.34
N CYS A 156 10.68 19.23 -10.58
CA CYS A 156 11.12 18.97 -9.21
C CYS A 156 11.68 17.55 -9.09
N LYS A 157 12.92 17.43 -8.61
CA LYS A 157 13.60 16.17 -8.33
C LYS A 157 13.93 16.10 -6.86
N LEU A 158 13.51 15.03 -6.21
CA LEU A 158 13.79 14.74 -4.81
C LEU A 158 14.44 13.36 -4.69
N GLU A 159 15.25 13.19 -3.65
CA GLU A 159 15.79 11.89 -3.25
C GLU A 159 15.45 11.62 -1.79
N ALA A 160 15.23 10.36 -1.45
CA ALA A 160 15.06 9.92 -0.07
C ALA A 160 15.46 8.45 0.08
N MET A 161 15.86 8.05 1.28
CA MET A 161 16.08 6.64 1.62
C MET A 161 14.75 6.01 2.02
N VAL A 162 14.43 4.85 1.45
CA VAL A 162 13.26 4.04 1.84
C VAL A 162 13.77 2.83 2.60
N ASP A 163 13.23 2.59 3.80
CA ASP A 163 13.53 1.42 4.63
C ASP A 163 12.24 0.73 5.08
N TYR A 164 11.97 -0.40 4.45
CA TYR A 164 10.89 -1.30 4.78
C TYR A 164 11.43 -2.49 5.59
N ARG A 165 10.90 -2.68 6.80
CA ARG A 165 11.18 -3.84 7.66
C ARG A 165 9.89 -4.40 8.20
N GLY A 166 9.37 -5.41 7.53
CA GLY A 166 8.15 -6.07 7.95
C GLY A 166 7.99 -7.32 7.12
N ALA A 167 8.20 -8.50 7.69
CA ALA A 167 7.91 -9.77 7.02
C ALA A 167 6.40 -10.03 6.94
N ALA A 168 5.63 -9.02 6.53
CA ALA A 168 4.17 -8.99 6.58
C ALA A 168 3.55 -8.84 5.18
N VAL A 169 4.24 -8.16 4.26
CA VAL A 169 3.84 -8.16 2.84
C VAL A 169 4.15 -9.53 2.25
N HIS A 170 3.12 -10.27 1.87
CA HIS A 170 3.26 -11.51 1.15
C HIS A 170 2.19 -11.69 0.08
N PHE A 171 2.59 -12.39 -0.97
CA PHE A 171 1.76 -12.73 -2.11
C PHE A 171 1.72 -14.24 -2.25
N GLU A 172 0.54 -14.79 -2.42
CA GLU A 172 0.38 -16.18 -2.81
C GLU A 172 0.20 -16.23 -4.32
N ILE A 173 1.07 -16.98 -4.99
CA ILE A 173 1.01 -17.17 -6.44
C ILE A 173 0.80 -18.64 -6.76
N ALA A 174 0.03 -18.90 -7.80
CA ALA A 174 -0.08 -20.20 -8.44
C ALA A 174 0.56 -20.14 -9.82
N THR A 175 1.40 -21.12 -10.15
CA THR A 175 2.05 -21.25 -11.45
C THR A 175 2.35 -22.71 -11.76
N VAL A 176 2.64 -23.00 -13.03
CA VAL A 176 3.04 -24.33 -13.50
C VAL A 176 4.54 -24.32 -13.69
N LEU A 177 5.28 -25.16 -12.97
CA LEU A 177 6.71 -25.34 -13.21
C LEU A 177 6.91 -26.35 -14.34
N GLN A 178 7.72 -25.99 -15.34
CA GLN A 178 8.14 -26.85 -16.45
C GLN A 178 9.66 -27.02 -16.40
N TRP A 179 10.13 -28.21 -16.00
CA TRP A 179 11.55 -28.48 -15.82
C TRP A 179 12.08 -29.55 -16.78
N THR A 180 13.06 -29.19 -17.59
CA THR A 180 13.70 -30.11 -18.53
C THR A 180 15.07 -30.54 -17.99
N TYR A 181 15.21 -31.80 -17.55
CA TYR A 181 16.49 -32.35 -17.07
C TYR A 181 17.42 -32.78 -18.22
N SER A 182 16.86 -33.21 -19.36
CA SER A 182 17.58 -33.60 -20.57
C SER A 182 16.66 -33.52 -21.78
N GLU A 183 17.21 -33.29 -22.97
CA GLU A 183 16.44 -33.27 -24.23
C GLU A 183 15.78 -34.63 -24.57
N ARG A 184 16.23 -35.71 -23.92
CA ARG A 184 15.75 -37.08 -24.17
C ARG A 184 14.61 -37.52 -23.23
N MET A 185 14.26 -36.71 -22.23
CA MET A 185 13.18 -37.02 -21.29
C MET A 185 12.07 -35.96 -21.36
N PRO A 186 10.81 -36.36 -21.15
CA PRO A 186 9.71 -35.40 -21.07
C PRO A 186 9.94 -34.40 -19.92
N PRO A 187 9.58 -33.12 -20.10
CA PRO A 187 9.75 -32.11 -19.06
C PRO A 187 8.83 -32.42 -17.87
N LEU A 188 9.37 -32.32 -16.66
CA LEU A 188 8.60 -32.41 -15.43
C LEU A 188 7.68 -31.20 -15.34
N THR A 189 6.36 -31.45 -15.36
CA THR A 189 5.34 -30.41 -15.22
C THR A 189 4.65 -30.58 -13.88
N MET A 190 4.60 -29.52 -13.07
CA MET A 190 3.93 -29.54 -11.76
C MET A 190 3.21 -28.22 -11.48
N ASP A 191 2.03 -28.30 -10.89
CA ASP A 191 1.34 -27.13 -10.35
C ASP A 191 1.92 -26.80 -8.97
N ILE A 192 2.39 -25.57 -8.82
CA ILE A 192 2.96 -25.08 -7.56
C ILE A 192 2.21 -23.85 -7.07
N VAL A 193 2.01 -23.81 -5.75
CA VAL A 193 1.55 -22.61 -5.05
C VAL A 193 2.68 -22.15 -4.13
N LEU A 194 3.11 -20.92 -4.31
CA LEU A 194 4.21 -20.31 -3.57
C LEU A 194 3.71 -19.11 -2.80
N ARG A 195 4.15 -18.98 -1.54
CA ARG A 195 4.07 -17.75 -0.78
C ARG A 195 5.40 -17.00 -0.92
N ILE A 196 5.34 -15.81 -1.50
CA ILE A 196 6.48 -14.90 -1.66
C ILE A 196 6.31 -13.78 -0.64
N THR A 197 7.24 -13.67 0.29
CA THR A 197 7.23 -12.67 1.37
C THR A 197 8.39 -11.71 1.19
N LEU A 198 8.11 -10.40 1.17
CA LEU A 198 9.13 -9.37 1.25
C LEU A 198 9.45 -9.13 2.73
N GLN A 199 10.64 -9.52 3.17
CA GLN A 199 11.06 -9.38 4.56
C GLN A 199 11.61 -7.98 4.85
N SER A 200 12.45 -7.48 3.94
CA SER A 200 13.00 -6.14 3.99
C SER A 200 13.25 -5.60 2.59
N LEU A 201 13.16 -4.27 2.47
CA LEU A 201 13.57 -3.52 1.29
C LEU A 201 14.24 -2.24 1.76
N LYS A 202 15.46 -1.97 1.27
CA LYS A 202 16.18 -0.74 1.57
C LYS A 202 16.82 -0.20 0.30
N GLY A 203 16.60 1.07 0.01
CA GLY A 203 17.19 1.68 -1.17
C GLY A 203 16.95 3.18 -1.27
N LYS A 204 17.78 3.83 -2.08
CA LYS A 204 17.67 5.26 -2.36
C LYS A 204 16.67 5.49 -3.49
N LEU A 205 15.54 6.09 -3.16
CA LEU A 205 14.45 6.40 -4.07
C LEU A 205 14.62 7.83 -4.60
N GLN A 206 14.48 7.99 -5.91
CA GLN A 206 14.33 9.28 -6.57
C GLN A 206 12.87 9.49 -6.96
N LEU A 207 12.37 10.70 -6.69
CA LEU A 207 11.06 11.18 -7.08
C LEU A 207 11.24 12.32 -8.09
N LEU A 208 10.46 12.29 -9.16
CA LEU A 208 10.47 13.29 -10.21
C LEU A 208 9.05 13.74 -10.51
N ILE A 209 8.83 15.05 -10.41
CA ILE A 209 7.65 15.71 -10.94
C ILE A 209 8.14 16.55 -12.13
N LYS A 210 7.68 16.21 -13.34
CA LYS A 210 8.00 16.98 -14.53
C LYS A 210 7.33 18.35 -14.47
N ALA A 211 7.87 19.31 -15.21
CA ALA A 211 7.26 20.62 -15.40
C ALA A 211 5.77 20.49 -15.84
N PRO A 212 4.93 21.50 -15.55
CA PRO A 212 3.56 21.57 -16.08
C PRO A 212 3.54 21.31 -17.60
N PRO A 213 2.53 20.59 -18.13
CA PRO A 213 1.25 20.24 -17.51
C PRO A 213 1.23 18.90 -16.75
N SER A 214 2.40 18.29 -16.49
CA SER A 214 2.50 16.94 -15.91
C SER A 214 1.69 16.79 -14.61
N ASN A 215 0.86 15.75 -14.55
CA ASN A 215 0.10 15.36 -13.36
C ASN A 215 0.63 14.04 -12.72
N ARG A 216 1.91 13.72 -12.95
CA ARG A 216 2.53 12.46 -12.52
C ARG A 216 3.70 12.67 -11.57
N ILE A 217 3.76 11.83 -10.55
CA ILE A 217 4.95 11.54 -9.75
C ILE A 217 5.62 10.33 -10.37
N TRP A 218 6.79 10.53 -10.93
CA TRP A 218 7.68 9.45 -11.32
C TRP A 218 8.51 9.03 -10.12
N TYR A 219 8.71 7.74 -9.93
CA TYR A 219 9.51 7.20 -8.85
C TYR A 219 10.36 6.02 -9.34
N GLY A 220 11.60 5.95 -8.87
CA GLY A 220 12.54 4.89 -9.20
C GLY A 220 13.74 4.90 -8.25
N PHE A 221 14.38 3.76 -8.08
CA PHE A 221 15.58 3.62 -7.28
C PHE A 221 16.82 3.99 -8.08
N GLU A 222 17.79 4.64 -7.42
CA GLU A 222 19.07 5.00 -8.04
C GLU A 222 19.88 3.78 -8.48
N SER A 223 19.79 2.70 -7.70
CA SER A 223 20.35 1.38 -7.98
C SER A 223 19.38 0.29 -7.50
N LEU A 224 19.63 -0.97 -7.86
CA LEU A 224 18.82 -2.09 -7.35
C LEU A 224 18.80 -2.05 -5.81
N PRO A 225 17.62 -1.91 -5.17
CA PRO A 225 17.54 -1.85 -3.72
C PRO A 225 17.94 -3.18 -3.09
N GLU A 226 18.44 -3.13 -1.87
CA GLU A 226 18.66 -4.32 -1.06
C GLU A 226 17.31 -4.91 -0.69
N MET A 227 17.06 -6.16 -1.09
CA MET A 227 15.80 -6.83 -0.85
C MET A 227 16.03 -8.22 -0.26
N GLN A 228 15.26 -8.57 0.76
CA GLN A 228 15.27 -9.91 1.33
C GLN A 228 13.93 -10.57 1.07
N TRP A 229 13.97 -11.58 0.20
CA TRP A 229 12.80 -12.37 -0.19
C TRP A 229 12.79 -13.71 0.53
N HIS A 230 11.63 -14.11 1.02
CA HIS A 230 11.39 -15.45 1.51
C HIS A 230 10.31 -16.12 0.67
N ILE A 231 10.65 -17.25 0.05
CA ILE A 231 9.74 -18.01 -0.80
C ILE A 231 9.55 -19.39 -0.19
N ALA A 232 8.30 -19.74 0.12
CA ALA A 232 7.93 -21.03 0.68
C ALA A 232 6.80 -21.67 -0.14
N PRO A 233 6.87 -22.97 -0.45
CA PRO A 233 5.77 -23.67 -1.09
C PRO A 233 4.65 -23.94 -0.09
N LEU A 234 3.40 -23.79 -0.53
CA LEU A 234 2.22 -24.09 0.29
C LEU A 234 1.69 -25.51 0.08
N VAL A 235 1.95 -26.12 -1.08
CA VAL A 235 1.37 -27.43 -1.47
C VAL A 235 2.44 -28.40 -2.00
N TRP A 236 3.67 -28.35 -1.48
CA TRP A 236 4.77 -29.20 -2.01
C TRP A 236 5.53 -29.97 -0.92
N GLU A 237 5.51 -31.31 -1.01
CA GLU A 237 6.12 -32.25 -0.05
C GLU A 237 7.56 -32.69 -0.39
N LYS A 238 8.06 -32.47 -1.62
CA LYS A 238 9.35 -33.07 -2.07
C LYS A 238 10.50 -32.05 -2.25
N LYS A 239 11.51 -32.11 -1.39
CA LYS A 239 12.64 -31.15 -1.31
C LYS A 239 13.56 -31.02 -2.55
N VAL A 240 13.44 -31.88 -3.56
CA VAL A 240 14.41 -31.96 -4.68
C VAL A 240 14.04 -30.96 -5.78
N GLY A 241 14.58 -29.75 -5.73
CA GLY A 241 14.37 -28.67 -6.73
C GLY A 241 14.06 -27.30 -6.14
N HIS A 242 13.67 -27.26 -4.87
CA HIS A 242 13.25 -26.06 -4.14
C HIS A 242 14.28 -24.90 -4.23
N SER A 243 15.56 -25.17 -4.00
CA SER A 243 16.59 -24.13 -3.97
C SER A 243 16.82 -23.44 -5.32
N MET A 244 16.75 -24.20 -6.43
CA MET A 244 17.00 -23.64 -7.77
C MET A 244 15.80 -22.82 -8.26
N VAL A 245 14.58 -23.30 -8.05
CA VAL A 245 13.36 -22.57 -8.39
C VAL A 245 13.25 -21.27 -7.57
N VAL A 246 13.51 -21.35 -6.26
CA VAL A 246 13.51 -20.16 -5.38
C VAL A 246 14.53 -19.13 -5.87
N LYS A 247 15.77 -19.53 -6.17
CA LYS A 247 16.80 -18.61 -6.70
C LYS A 247 16.37 -17.99 -8.04
N ALA A 248 15.78 -18.78 -8.92
CA ALA A 248 15.36 -18.31 -10.24
C ALA A 248 14.19 -17.31 -10.14
N ILE A 249 13.25 -17.53 -9.20
CA ILE A 249 12.16 -16.57 -8.93
C ILE A 249 12.70 -15.29 -8.29
N ILE A 250 13.60 -15.39 -7.30
CA ILE A 250 14.22 -14.22 -6.68
C ILE A 250 14.94 -13.38 -7.72
N LYS A 251 15.79 -14.02 -8.55
CA LYS A 251 16.48 -13.34 -9.63
C LYS A 251 15.50 -12.68 -10.60
N HIS A 252 14.43 -13.37 -10.97
CA HIS A 252 13.42 -12.80 -11.85
C HIS A 252 12.71 -11.58 -11.24
N LEU A 253 12.41 -11.59 -9.93
CA LEU A 253 11.86 -10.44 -9.22
C LEU A 253 12.85 -9.25 -9.22
N GLU A 254 14.13 -9.51 -8.99
CA GLU A 254 15.20 -8.51 -9.05
C GLU A 254 15.34 -7.92 -10.46
N ASP A 255 15.34 -8.77 -11.49
CA ASP A 255 15.39 -8.36 -12.90
C ASP A 255 14.19 -7.47 -13.26
N VAL A 256 12.98 -7.84 -12.82
CA VAL A 256 11.77 -7.02 -13.03
C VAL A 256 11.90 -5.66 -12.36
N ILE A 257 12.39 -5.59 -11.12
CA ILE A 257 12.58 -4.33 -10.40
C ILE A 257 13.64 -3.48 -11.09
N SER A 258 14.75 -4.09 -11.52
CA SER A 258 15.79 -3.42 -12.30
C SER A 258 15.24 -2.82 -13.59
N ASP A 259 14.40 -3.57 -14.30
CA ASP A 259 13.86 -3.17 -15.61
C ASP A 259 12.71 -2.14 -15.54
N THR A 260 12.05 -2.01 -14.40
CA THR A 260 10.83 -1.19 -14.27
C THR A 260 10.95 -0.03 -13.30
N MET A 261 11.83 -0.14 -12.30
CA MET A 261 11.89 0.77 -11.17
C MET A 261 13.32 1.17 -10.80
N VAL A 262 14.35 0.79 -11.56
CA VAL A 262 15.72 1.28 -11.36
C VAL A 262 16.12 2.19 -12.52
N LEU A 263 16.74 3.32 -12.20
CA LEU A 263 17.10 4.34 -13.19
C LEU A 263 17.90 3.76 -14.37
N PRO A 264 17.64 4.20 -15.61
CA PRO A 264 16.74 5.30 -15.98
C PRO A 264 15.24 4.94 -16.02
N HIS A 265 14.86 3.70 -15.72
CA HIS A 265 13.47 3.27 -15.68
C HIS A 265 12.79 3.78 -14.40
N MET A 266 11.59 4.32 -14.55
CA MET A 266 10.77 4.82 -13.45
C MET A 266 9.33 4.35 -13.64
N ASP A 267 8.64 4.10 -12.53
CA ASP A 267 7.20 3.88 -12.51
C ASP A 267 6.49 5.19 -12.12
N ASP A 268 5.18 5.28 -12.31
CA ASP A 268 4.45 6.54 -12.11
C ASP A 268 3.14 6.42 -11.33
N LEU A 269 2.74 7.54 -10.71
CA LEU A 269 1.48 7.72 -9.99
C LEU A 269 0.87 9.08 -10.39
N ILE A 270 -0.43 9.10 -10.66
CA ILE A 270 -1.17 10.34 -10.92
C ILE A 270 -1.55 11.04 -9.61
N PHE A 271 -1.40 12.37 -9.53
CA PHE A 271 -1.83 13.14 -8.34
C PHE A 271 -3.36 13.18 -8.21
N PHE A 272 -4.02 13.36 -9.35
CA PHE A 272 -5.46 13.56 -9.44
C PHE A 272 -5.93 13.06 -10.81
N ASN A 273 -7.15 12.51 -10.88
CA ASN A 273 -7.70 12.09 -12.15
C ASN A 273 -8.06 13.33 -12.98
N SER A 274 -7.36 13.52 -14.10
CA SER A 274 -7.56 14.62 -15.04
C SER A 274 -7.76 14.10 -16.47
N ASP A 275 -8.26 12.86 -16.61
CA ASP A 275 -8.51 12.19 -17.89
C ASP A 275 -7.32 12.23 -18.88
N GLY A 276 -6.10 12.18 -18.33
CA GLY A 276 -4.86 12.20 -19.08
C GLY A 276 -4.38 13.56 -19.59
N LEU A 277 -5.16 14.64 -19.40
CA LEU A 277 -4.82 15.97 -19.91
C LEU A 277 -3.77 16.69 -19.05
N GLY A 278 -3.74 16.43 -17.74
CA GLY A 278 -2.98 17.24 -16.78
C GLY A 278 -3.85 18.29 -16.11
N GLY A 279 -3.24 19.12 -15.26
CA GLY A 279 -3.99 19.93 -14.28
C GLY A 279 -3.81 21.45 -14.32
N ILE A 280 -3.04 22.00 -15.26
CA ILE A 280 -2.76 23.44 -15.27
C ILE A 280 -2.87 23.96 -16.70
N PHE A 281 -4.10 24.30 -17.10
CA PHE A 281 -4.37 25.01 -18.34
C PHE A 281 -4.91 26.39 -18.00
N THR A 282 -4.28 27.44 -18.50
CA THR A 282 -4.88 28.77 -18.49
C THR A 282 -5.96 28.81 -19.56
N GLU A 283 -7.15 29.32 -19.22
CA GLU A 283 -8.19 29.58 -20.22
C GLU A 283 -7.59 30.41 -21.35
N SER A 284 -7.78 29.95 -22.59
CA SER A 284 -7.39 30.72 -23.77
C SER A 284 -8.24 31.99 -23.77
N GLY A 285 -7.62 33.15 -23.52
CA GLY A 285 -8.34 34.42 -23.46
C GLY A 285 -9.16 34.64 -24.74
N ASN A 286 -10.45 34.88 -24.57
CA ASN A 286 -11.32 35.52 -25.56
C ASN A 286 -11.08 37.02 -25.56
#